data_AF-A0A957YN69-F1
#
_entry.id   AF-A0A957YN69-F1
#
_cell.length_a   1.000
_cell.length_b   1.000
_cell.length_c   1.000
_cell.angle_alpha   90.00
_cell.angle_beta   90.00
_cell.angle_gamma   90.00
#
_symmetry.space_group_name_H-M   'P 1'
#
loop_
_entity.id
_entity.type
_entity.pdbx_description
1 polymer ?
#
loop_
_entity_poly.entity_id
_entity_poly.type
_entity_poly.pdbx_seq_one_letter_code
_entity_poly.pdbx_strand_id
1 'polypeptide(L)'
;MDQLITSSSVESTAIASGRAAFAVQNTPQDAFQSGADRLASLQNTDGGWDWPLDDGNPGNASPRNTIAPIGMGLAQAYLHTGDPAHLAALQQAGALLLTKTNNFSPPDGYLAAILDQIFGGTTYLDHVTTNFYAPLAAGTYDRNGDGTLYDTAGMVNLIRTNRVNQNIPNLAAWDVGMGLVGAAIAGADTTEWIVGAKGEIEEIDNNDYYDVIGLAGALYGLAAAGEEFDPAAGPYAAATNLMDLANILVGYQIAGGGFTWNANYVIPNDDNETVQETAYAALALNAVSRSSFGSAIRGAADWLVDAQLPTGGWGDQPSSENNELTGEALWAISFIYPEVWVDPIGNDANDGSKASPFATIQKGVTEVASGGTVHVNAGTYAENVTINKALTLNGAQANVPVGGRTPAGAAESTLQGQLDIAASNVEVNGMSFTNPGQTRAIYVPSATPSHSDITIAFNIIDNIGGSGVTSGVKALYVNRGPDNVSILNNRISNVQGDAKSTDAISILDSASTDPSEGLLIQGNAISNIISGPGTPKGAYGVMINNGAGAPSARILGNSFSNLSGGWTHAVGLEAASPDVVVLDNTFDAITATGLDKSAVFFEVNPVGDTAAILFNQFNGSDFFGVAI
;
A
#
# COMPACT_ATOMS: atom_id res chain seq x y z
N MET A 1 22.74 24.60 49.07
CA MET A 1 21.63 25.19 49.83
C MET A 1 21.52 26.64 49.41
N ASP A 2 20.59 27.08 48.61
CA ASP A 2 19.50 26.47 47.86
C ASP A 2 19.26 27.45 46.71
N GLN A 3 19.10 26.93 45.49
CA GLN A 3 18.31 27.47 44.37
C GLN A 3 18.76 26.71 43.11
N LEU A 4 18.30 25.46 43.05
CA LEU A 4 18.34 24.56 41.91
C LEU A 4 16.93 23.96 41.82
N ILE A 5 16.43 23.83 40.59
CA ILE A 5 15.19 23.14 40.19
C ILE A 5 13.92 24.02 40.22
N THR A 6 13.59 24.62 39.07
CA THR A 6 12.26 24.43 38.45
C THR A 6 12.45 24.25 36.94
N SER A 7 12.23 23.02 36.50
CA SER A 7 12.32 22.55 35.12
C SER A 7 11.01 22.76 34.36
N SER A 8 11.15 22.88 33.04
CA SER A 8 10.24 22.42 31.99
C SER A 8 8.81 22.99 31.93
N SER A 9 8.63 24.02 31.10
CA SER A 9 7.44 24.15 30.24
C SER A 9 7.84 24.80 28.92
N VAL A 10 8.69 24.10 28.16
CA VAL A 10 8.63 24.22 26.70
C VAL A 10 7.51 23.27 26.29
N GLU A 11 6.50 23.83 25.63
CA GLU A 11 5.18 23.28 25.37
C GLU A 11 5.18 21.82 24.89
N SER A 12 4.70 20.92 25.74
CA SER A 12 4.33 19.54 25.39
C SER A 12 3.01 19.46 24.60
N THR A 13 2.32 20.59 24.40
CA THR A 13 1.01 20.65 23.71
C THR A 13 1.12 20.59 22.19
N ALA A 14 2.26 20.97 21.60
CA ALA A 14 2.51 20.78 20.16
C ALA A 14 2.90 19.33 19.78
N ILE A 15 3.26 18.51 20.78
CA ILE A 15 3.59 17.08 20.60
C ILE A 15 2.37 16.20 20.92
N ALA A 16 1.36 16.75 21.62
CA ALA A 16 0.13 16.02 21.98
C ALA A 16 -0.95 16.01 20.88
N SER A 17 -0.88 16.86 19.86
CA SER A 17 -1.77 16.81 18.69
C SER A 17 -1.35 15.79 17.63
N GLY A 18 -0.16 15.18 17.77
CA GLY A 18 0.27 14.02 16.97
C GLY A 18 0.00 12.67 17.64
N ARG A 19 -0.66 12.67 18.80
CA ARG A 19 -1.21 11.47 19.45
C ARG A 19 -2.74 11.49 19.40
N ALA A 20 -3.29 11.76 18.21
CA ALA A 20 -4.53 11.08 17.86
C ALA A 20 -4.24 9.58 18.05
N ALA A 21 -5.12 8.90 18.78
CA ALA A 21 -4.91 7.54 19.21
C ALA A 21 -4.37 6.67 18.06
N PHE A 22 -3.17 6.11 18.24
CA PHE A 22 -2.98 4.75 17.76
C PHE A 22 -3.95 3.90 18.60
N ALA A 23 -5.23 3.90 18.20
CA ALA A 23 -5.93 2.64 18.12
C ALA A 23 -4.97 1.69 17.38
N VAL A 24 -4.95 0.42 17.75
CA VAL A 24 -4.34 -0.58 16.89
C VAL A 24 -5.03 -0.40 15.54
N GLN A 25 -4.41 0.31 14.61
CA GLN A 25 -4.97 0.45 13.27
C GLN A 25 -4.88 -0.96 12.73
N ASN A 26 -6.04 -1.55 12.43
CA ASN A 26 -6.07 -2.78 11.68
C ASN A 26 -5.31 -2.46 10.39
N THR A 27 -4.14 -3.05 10.20
CA THR A 27 -3.50 -2.95 8.89
C THR A 27 -4.41 -3.64 7.87
N PRO A 28 -4.31 -3.33 6.56
CA PRO A 28 -5.04 -4.11 5.54
C PRO A 28 -4.82 -5.62 5.71
N GLN A 29 -3.62 -6.05 6.13
CA GLN A 29 -3.32 -7.44 6.46
C GLN A 29 -4.11 -7.98 7.65
N ASP A 30 -4.25 -7.19 8.73
CA ASP A 30 -5.09 -7.57 9.88
C ASP A 30 -6.57 -7.65 9.49
N ALA A 31 -7.02 -6.74 8.61
CA ALA A 31 -8.37 -6.73 8.08
C ALA A 31 -8.66 -7.98 7.23
N PHE A 32 -7.72 -8.40 6.36
CA PHE A 32 -7.84 -9.64 5.60
C PHE A 32 -7.93 -10.86 6.50
N GLN A 33 -7.03 -10.98 7.49
CA GLN A 33 -7.01 -12.13 8.39
C GLN A 33 -8.31 -12.22 9.19
N SER A 34 -8.68 -11.15 9.89
CA SER A 34 -9.86 -11.14 10.76
C SER A 34 -11.18 -11.30 9.99
N GLY A 35 -11.32 -10.67 8.81
CA GLY A 35 -12.51 -10.81 7.98
C GLY A 35 -12.65 -12.22 7.40
N ALA A 36 -11.56 -12.84 6.97
CA ALA A 36 -11.60 -14.19 6.44
C ALA A 36 -11.77 -15.27 7.53
N ASP A 37 -11.14 -15.10 8.69
CA ASP A 37 -11.38 -15.95 9.86
C ASP A 37 -12.89 -15.92 10.22
N ARG A 38 -13.45 -14.71 10.17
CA ARG A 38 -14.86 -14.47 10.43
C ARG A 38 -15.76 -15.13 9.38
N LEU A 39 -15.48 -15.01 8.08
CA LEU A 39 -16.25 -15.72 7.04
C LEU A 39 -16.11 -17.25 7.18
N ALA A 40 -14.91 -17.77 7.42
CA ALA A 40 -14.67 -19.19 7.60
C ALA A 40 -15.43 -19.75 8.81
N SER A 41 -15.52 -18.99 9.91
CA SER A 41 -16.21 -19.41 11.13
C SER A 41 -17.73 -19.48 11.02
N LEU A 42 -18.34 -18.68 10.13
CA LEU A 42 -19.79 -18.67 9.89
C LEU A 42 -20.23 -19.46 8.66
N GLN A 43 -19.34 -20.25 8.07
CA GLN A 43 -19.69 -21.04 6.91
C GLN A 43 -20.65 -22.17 7.29
N ASN A 44 -21.73 -22.30 6.52
CA ASN A 44 -22.68 -23.39 6.64
C ASN A 44 -22.08 -24.72 6.18
N THR A 45 -22.65 -25.82 6.65
CA THR A 45 -22.19 -27.18 6.30
C THR A 45 -22.37 -27.54 4.82
N ASP A 46 -23.17 -26.77 4.09
CA ASP A 46 -23.30 -26.90 2.64
C ASP A 46 -22.20 -26.17 1.86
N GLY A 47 -21.33 -25.40 2.54
CA GLY A 47 -20.23 -24.62 1.96
C GLY A 47 -20.58 -23.17 1.62
N GLY A 48 -21.82 -22.74 1.87
CA GLY A 48 -22.26 -21.36 1.69
C GLY A 48 -22.33 -20.61 3.02
N TRP A 49 -23.08 -19.52 3.05
CA TRP A 49 -23.28 -18.70 4.24
C TRP A 49 -24.75 -18.32 4.37
N ASP A 50 -25.19 -18.10 5.61
CA ASP A 50 -26.47 -17.48 5.88
C ASP A 50 -26.51 -16.04 5.38
N TRP A 51 -27.72 -15.55 5.15
CA TRP A 51 -27.98 -14.15 4.82
C TRP A 51 -29.12 -13.59 5.69
N PRO A 52 -28.94 -12.41 6.31
CA PRO A 52 -27.79 -11.51 6.15
C PRO A 52 -26.52 -11.92 6.93
N LEU A 53 -26.64 -12.66 8.05
CA LEU A 53 -25.48 -12.94 8.92
C LEU A 53 -25.33 -14.37 9.43
N ASP A 54 -26.20 -14.79 10.35
CA ASP A 54 -26.14 -16.08 11.02
C ASP A 54 -27.51 -16.36 11.62
N ASP A 55 -28.12 -17.49 11.28
CA ASP A 55 -29.35 -17.91 11.94
C ASP A 55 -29.09 -18.85 13.15
N GLY A 56 -27.82 -19.14 13.44
CA GLY A 56 -27.34 -19.98 14.52
C GLY A 56 -27.41 -21.47 14.20
N ASN A 57 -27.78 -21.86 12.98
CA ASN A 57 -27.87 -23.24 12.55
C ASN A 57 -27.14 -23.48 11.20
N PRO A 58 -25.89 -23.97 11.23
CA PRO A 58 -25.11 -24.19 10.01
C PRO A 58 -25.64 -25.33 9.12
N GLY A 59 -26.72 -26.01 9.51
CA GLY A 59 -27.43 -26.99 8.69
C GLY A 59 -28.50 -26.40 7.76
N ASN A 60 -28.83 -25.12 7.88
CA ASN A 60 -29.78 -24.47 6.99
C ASN A 60 -29.16 -24.25 5.60
N ALA A 61 -30.01 -24.26 4.57
CA ALA A 61 -29.55 -24.14 3.20
C ALA A 61 -29.14 -22.69 2.89
N SER A 62 -27.93 -22.51 2.39
CA SER A 62 -27.40 -21.20 2.05
C SER A 62 -28.13 -20.59 0.85
N PRO A 63 -28.42 -19.27 0.85
CA PRO A 63 -28.94 -18.56 -0.32
C PRO A 63 -27.98 -18.68 -1.50
N ARG A 64 -28.47 -19.20 -2.62
CA ARG A 64 -27.60 -19.56 -3.75
C ARG A 64 -27.07 -18.37 -4.54
N ASN A 65 -27.65 -17.19 -4.35
CA ASN A 65 -27.26 -15.96 -5.04
C ASN A 65 -26.11 -15.20 -4.34
N THR A 66 -25.82 -15.46 -3.07
CA THR A 66 -24.82 -14.72 -2.26
C THR A 66 -23.47 -15.43 -2.16
N ILE A 67 -23.37 -16.68 -2.61
CA ILE A 67 -22.14 -17.50 -2.49
C ILE A 67 -20.95 -16.84 -3.19
N ALA A 68 -21.18 -16.29 -4.38
CA ALA A 68 -20.12 -15.73 -5.21
C ALA A 68 -19.43 -14.48 -4.61
N PRO A 69 -20.15 -13.40 -4.22
CA PRO A 69 -19.51 -12.24 -3.59
C PRO A 69 -18.78 -12.61 -2.28
N ILE A 70 -19.38 -13.45 -1.43
CA ILE A 70 -18.75 -13.88 -0.16
C ILE A 70 -17.50 -14.73 -0.42
N GLY A 71 -17.62 -15.73 -1.31
CA GLY A 71 -16.51 -16.60 -1.68
C GLY A 71 -15.38 -15.85 -2.37
N MET A 72 -15.68 -14.82 -3.17
CA MET A 72 -14.68 -13.96 -3.80
C MET A 72 -13.88 -13.17 -2.76
N GLY A 73 -14.55 -12.54 -1.79
CA GLY A 73 -13.86 -11.86 -0.68
C GLY A 73 -12.97 -12.79 0.13
N LEU A 74 -13.47 -13.99 0.47
CA LEU A 74 -12.67 -15.01 1.15
C LEU A 74 -11.47 -15.48 0.30
N ALA A 75 -11.66 -15.63 -1.01
CA ALA A 75 -10.60 -16.02 -1.95
C ALA A 75 -9.51 -14.96 -2.03
N GLN A 76 -9.90 -13.69 -2.15
CA GLN A 76 -8.98 -12.56 -2.11
C GLN A 76 -8.21 -12.54 -0.79
N ALA A 77 -8.89 -12.58 0.35
CA ALA A 77 -8.23 -12.61 1.65
C ALA A 77 -7.29 -13.81 1.82
N TYR A 78 -7.65 -15.01 1.34
CA TYR A 78 -6.74 -16.17 1.35
C TYR A 78 -5.44 -15.92 0.56
N LEU A 79 -5.50 -15.27 -0.59
CA LEU A 79 -4.30 -14.96 -1.39
C LEU A 79 -3.32 -14.05 -0.61
N HIS A 80 -3.83 -13.22 0.31
CA HIS A 80 -3.03 -12.37 1.20
C HIS A 80 -2.60 -13.08 2.49
N THR A 81 -3.44 -13.94 3.08
CA THR A 81 -3.13 -14.55 4.39
C THR A 81 -2.34 -15.86 4.27
N GLY A 82 -2.64 -16.67 3.25
CA GLY A 82 -2.18 -18.05 3.10
C GLY A 82 -2.73 -19.00 4.17
N ASP A 83 -3.83 -18.63 4.84
CA ASP A 83 -4.37 -19.40 5.95
C ASP A 83 -5.01 -20.74 5.49
N PRO A 84 -4.59 -21.89 6.02
CA PRO A 84 -5.18 -23.19 5.68
C PRO A 84 -6.68 -23.31 5.99
N ALA A 85 -7.20 -22.58 6.98
CA ALA A 85 -8.63 -22.58 7.31
C ALA A 85 -9.45 -21.86 6.23
N HIS A 86 -8.94 -20.74 5.71
CA HIS A 86 -9.58 -20.03 4.58
C HIS A 86 -9.58 -20.90 3.33
N LEU A 87 -8.47 -21.59 3.06
CA LEU A 87 -8.38 -22.55 1.95
C LEU A 87 -9.42 -23.67 2.08
N ALA A 88 -9.58 -24.23 3.28
CA ALA A 88 -10.57 -25.28 3.54
C ALA A 88 -12.01 -24.78 3.36
N ALA A 89 -12.31 -23.54 3.76
CA ALA A 89 -13.62 -22.93 3.53
C ALA A 89 -13.87 -22.68 2.03
N LEU A 90 -12.85 -22.26 1.26
CA LEU A 90 -12.95 -22.12 -0.20
C LEU A 90 -13.18 -23.46 -0.91
N GLN A 91 -12.59 -24.55 -0.40
CA GLN A 91 -12.89 -25.90 -0.93
C GLN A 91 -14.37 -26.27 -0.77
N GLN A 92 -14.99 -25.90 0.36
CA GLN A 92 -16.42 -26.13 0.60
C GLN A 92 -17.29 -25.24 -0.29
N ALA A 93 -16.95 -23.96 -0.44
CA ALA A 93 -17.65 -23.06 -1.35
C ALA A 93 -17.57 -23.53 -2.82
N GLY A 94 -16.40 -24.04 -3.23
CA GLY A 94 -16.22 -24.68 -4.53
C GLY A 94 -17.09 -25.93 -4.68
N ALA A 95 -17.12 -26.81 -3.67
CA ALA A 95 -18.01 -27.98 -3.69
C ALA A 95 -19.48 -27.58 -3.84
N LEU A 96 -19.92 -26.50 -3.18
CA LEU A 96 -21.27 -25.96 -3.33
C LEU A 96 -21.54 -25.42 -4.73
N LEU A 97 -20.61 -24.67 -5.31
CA LEU A 97 -20.72 -24.14 -6.68
C LEU A 97 -20.91 -25.27 -7.70
N LEU A 98 -20.19 -26.39 -7.53
CA LEU A 98 -20.32 -27.57 -8.40
C LEU A 98 -21.70 -28.27 -8.28
N THR A 99 -22.51 -27.95 -7.28
CA THR A 99 -23.90 -28.45 -7.19
C THR A 99 -24.90 -27.62 -7.99
N LYS A 100 -24.53 -26.42 -8.44
CA LYS A 100 -25.43 -25.50 -9.15
C LYS A 100 -25.61 -25.95 -10.59
N THR A 101 -26.83 -25.89 -11.11
CA THR A 101 -27.16 -26.23 -12.50
C THR A 101 -28.11 -25.20 -13.10
N ASN A 102 -29.27 -24.99 -12.49
CA ASN A 102 -30.30 -24.07 -12.98
C ASN A 102 -30.50 -22.85 -12.08
N ASN A 103 -29.63 -22.64 -11.09
CA ASN A 103 -29.77 -21.61 -10.05
C ASN A 103 -28.51 -20.73 -9.93
N PHE A 104 -27.84 -20.48 -11.06
CA PHE A 104 -26.69 -19.58 -11.10
C PHE A 104 -27.14 -18.13 -10.94
N SER A 105 -26.31 -17.34 -10.25
CA SER A 105 -26.39 -15.90 -10.21
C SER A 105 -25.33 -15.30 -11.14
N PRO A 106 -25.54 -14.09 -11.68
CA PRO A 106 -24.58 -13.46 -12.59
C PRO A 106 -23.13 -13.44 -12.07
N PRO A 107 -22.90 -13.22 -10.75
CA PRO A 107 -21.59 -13.38 -10.11
C PRO A 107 -20.81 -14.70 -10.21
N ASP A 108 -21.44 -15.85 -10.43
CA ASP A 108 -20.77 -17.16 -10.23
C ASP A 108 -19.57 -17.39 -11.16
N GLY A 109 -19.51 -16.73 -12.31
CA GLY A 109 -18.39 -16.84 -13.24
C GLY A 109 -17.06 -16.33 -12.66
N TYR A 110 -17.08 -15.23 -11.91
CA TYR A 110 -15.86 -14.72 -11.29
C TYR A 110 -15.41 -15.59 -10.10
N LEU A 111 -16.35 -16.19 -9.36
CA LEU A 111 -16.01 -17.12 -8.28
C LEU A 111 -15.36 -18.39 -8.86
N ALA A 112 -15.89 -18.91 -9.96
CA ALA A 112 -15.31 -20.08 -10.62
C ALA A 112 -13.86 -19.84 -11.03
N ALA A 113 -13.57 -18.68 -11.64
CA ALA A 113 -12.23 -18.35 -12.09
C ALA A 113 -11.22 -18.24 -10.94
N ILE A 114 -11.58 -17.57 -9.83
CA ILE A 114 -10.65 -17.42 -8.70
C ILE A 114 -10.42 -18.75 -7.98
N LEU A 115 -11.41 -19.64 -7.93
CA LEU A 115 -11.24 -20.98 -7.38
C LEU A 115 -10.30 -21.83 -8.25
N ASP A 116 -10.41 -21.76 -9.57
CA ASP A 116 -9.49 -22.43 -10.50
C ASP A 116 -8.07 -21.84 -10.41
N GLN A 117 -7.93 -20.53 -10.18
CA GLN A 117 -6.62 -19.92 -9.88
C GLN A 117 -6.00 -20.51 -8.61
N ILE A 118 -6.78 -20.63 -7.54
CA ILE A 118 -6.29 -21.10 -6.22
C ILE A 118 -5.98 -22.60 -6.22
N PHE A 119 -6.86 -23.42 -6.80
CA PHE A 119 -6.75 -24.88 -6.74
C PHE A 119 -6.04 -25.49 -7.97
N GLY A 120 -5.85 -24.69 -9.02
CA GLY A 120 -5.33 -25.12 -10.30
C GLY A 120 -6.36 -25.88 -11.15
N GLY A 121 -6.21 -25.81 -12.47
CA GLY A 121 -7.08 -26.48 -13.44
C GLY A 121 -8.19 -25.57 -13.96
N THR A 122 -9.29 -26.17 -14.43
CA THR A 122 -10.45 -25.49 -15.05
C THR A 122 -11.78 -26.03 -14.52
N THR A 123 -11.76 -26.71 -13.38
CA THR A 123 -12.89 -27.51 -12.90
C THR A 123 -14.14 -26.65 -12.69
N TYR A 124 -13.97 -25.49 -12.07
CA TYR A 124 -15.10 -24.63 -11.72
C TYR A 124 -15.59 -23.84 -12.93
N LEU A 125 -14.68 -23.32 -13.76
CA LEU A 125 -15.04 -22.63 -15.00
C LEU A 125 -15.70 -23.56 -16.01
N ASP A 126 -15.23 -24.79 -16.16
CA ASP A 126 -15.84 -25.79 -17.04
C ASP A 126 -17.28 -26.09 -16.59
N HIS A 127 -17.50 -26.17 -15.27
CA HIS A 127 -18.83 -26.41 -14.70
C HIS A 127 -19.80 -25.25 -14.93
N VAL A 128 -19.39 -24.01 -14.63
CA VAL A 128 -20.24 -22.82 -14.88
C VAL A 128 -20.48 -22.63 -16.37
N THR A 129 -19.47 -22.83 -17.21
CA THR A 129 -19.61 -22.74 -18.67
C THR A 129 -20.62 -23.75 -19.19
N THR A 130 -20.50 -25.01 -18.77
CA THR A 130 -21.38 -26.10 -19.24
C THR A 130 -22.83 -25.90 -18.83
N ASN A 131 -23.07 -25.40 -17.61
CA ASN A 131 -24.41 -25.37 -17.03
C ASN A 131 -25.08 -23.98 -17.05
N PHE A 132 -24.34 -22.90 -17.33
CA PHE A 132 -24.87 -21.54 -17.36
C PHE A 132 -24.59 -20.82 -18.69
N TYR A 133 -23.31 -20.54 -18.99
CA TYR A 133 -22.97 -19.70 -20.15
C TYR A 133 -23.26 -20.36 -21.50
N ALA A 134 -22.95 -21.65 -21.68
CA ALA A 134 -23.26 -22.36 -22.92
C ALA A 134 -24.77 -22.51 -23.16
N PRO A 135 -25.60 -22.85 -22.14
CA PRO A 135 -27.05 -22.80 -22.27
C PRO A 135 -27.62 -21.41 -22.59
N LEU A 136 -27.08 -20.33 -21.99
CA LEU A 136 -27.49 -18.96 -22.33
C LEU A 136 -27.14 -18.62 -23.78
N ALA A 137 -25.93 -18.95 -24.24
CA ALA A 137 -25.54 -18.74 -25.64
C ALA A 137 -26.41 -19.54 -26.64
N ALA A 138 -26.94 -20.70 -26.21
CA ALA A 138 -27.83 -21.53 -27.01
C ALA A 138 -29.33 -21.16 -26.89
N GLY A 139 -29.71 -20.27 -25.98
CA GLY A 139 -31.11 -19.97 -25.67
C GLY A 139 -31.86 -21.11 -25.01
N THR A 140 -31.16 -21.95 -24.24
CA THR A 140 -31.70 -23.15 -23.60
C THR A 140 -31.56 -23.14 -22.08
N TYR A 141 -31.18 -22.03 -21.46
CA TYR A 141 -31.02 -21.97 -20.00
C TYR A 141 -32.40 -21.95 -19.31
N ASP A 142 -32.70 -22.98 -18.52
CA ASP A 142 -33.96 -23.10 -17.78
C ASP A 142 -33.77 -22.73 -16.32
N ARG A 143 -33.91 -21.43 -16.02
CA ARG A 143 -33.71 -20.91 -14.66
C ARG A 143 -34.69 -21.57 -13.68
N ASN A 144 -34.16 -22.10 -12.59
CA ASN A 144 -34.82 -22.91 -11.56
C ASN A 144 -35.54 -24.18 -12.04
N GLY A 145 -35.47 -24.54 -13.32
CA GLY A 145 -36.27 -25.62 -13.88
C GLY A 145 -37.75 -25.25 -14.05
N ASP A 146 -38.06 -23.96 -14.22
CA ASP A 146 -39.42 -23.43 -14.33
C ASP A 146 -40.03 -23.63 -15.75
N GLY A 147 -39.25 -24.14 -16.70
CA GLY A 147 -39.63 -24.42 -18.08
C GLY A 147 -39.58 -23.21 -19.02
N THR A 148 -39.15 -22.05 -18.53
CA THR A 148 -38.91 -20.84 -19.34
C THR A 148 -37.44 -20.80 -19.74
N LEU A 149 -37.17 -20.81 -21.05
CA LEU A 149 -35.81 -20.82 -21.58
C LEU A 149 -35.33 -19.39 -21.83
N TYR A 150 -34.11 -19.11 -21.41
CA TYR A 150 -33.45 -17.83 -21.56
C TYR A 150 -32.22 -17.97 -22.45
N ASP A 151 -32.04 -17.02 -23.35
CA ASP A 151 -30.74 -16.65 -23.90
C ASP A 151 -30.10 -15.53 -23.04
N THR A 152 -28.89 -15.09 -23.40
CA THR A 152 -28.19 -14.02 -22.65
C THR A 152 -29.01 -12.73 -22.58
N ALA A 153 -29.59 -12.28 -23.71
CA ALA A 153 -30.43 -11.09 -23.75
C ALA A 153 -31.68 -11.22 -22.85
N GLY A 154 -32.33 -12.39 -22.89
CA GLY A 154 -33.47 -12.73 -22.05
C GLY A 154 -33.11 -12.76 -20.57
N MET A 155 -31.92 -13.24 -20.20
CA MET A 155 -31.42 -13.23 -18.82
C MET A 155 -31.15 -11.80 -18.33
N VAL A 156 -30.50 -10.96 -19.13
CA VAL A 156 -30.30 -9.53 -18.83
C VAL A 156 -31.65 -8.85 -18.62
N ASN A 157 -32.60 -9.03 -19.54
CA ASN A 157 -33.93 -8.45 -19.42
C ASN A 157 -34.72 -8.96 -18.19
N LEU A 158 -34.54 -10.24 -17.82
CA LEU A 158 -35.14 -10.80 -16.61
C LEU A 158 -34.62 -10.08 -15.36
N ILE A 159 -33.31 -9.84 -15.26
CA ILE A 159 -32.71 -9.10 -14.14
C ILE A 159 -33.33 -7.70 -14.03
N ARG A 160 -33.31 -6.95 -15.15
CA ARG A 160 -33.87 -5.59 -15.25
C ARG A 160 -35.34 -5.56 -14.80
N THR A 161 -36.15 -6.44 -15.37
CA THR A 161 -37.59 -6.54 -15.06
C THR A 161 -37.83 -6.89 -13.58
N ASN A 162 -37.03 -7.79 -13.00
CA ASN A 162 -37.17 -8.17 -11.60
C ASN A 162 -36.87 -7.00 -10.65
N ARG A 163 -35.85 -6.18 -10.92
CA ARG A 163 -35.51 -5.02 -10.09
C ARG A 163 -36.54 -3.90 -10.18
N VAL A 164 -37.09 -3.66 -11.37
CA VAL A 164 -38.25 -2.78 -11.53
C VAL A 164 -39.44 -3.29 -10.70
N ASN A 165 -39.76 -4.58 -10.76
CA ASN A 165 -40.86 -5.18 -9.98
C ASN A 165 -40.62 -5.15 -8.46
N GLN A 166 -39.36 -5.10 -8.03
CA GLN A 166 -38.97 -4.93 -6.63
C GLN A 166 -38.94 -3.46 -6.18
N ASN A 167 -39.24 -2.52 -7.09
CA ASN A 167 -39.19 -1.08 -6.85
C ASN A 167 -37.79 -0.56 -6.48
N ILE A 168 -36.75 -1.17 -7.08
CA ILE A 168 -35.33 -0.80 -6.92
C ILE A 168 -34.59 -0.83 -8.28
N PRO A 169 -35.09 -0.10 -9.29
CA PRO A 169 -34.63 -0.23 -10.68
C PRO A 169 -33.12 0.02 -10.85
N ASN A 170 -32.55 1.01 -10.18
CA ASN A 170 -31.12 1.35 -10.27
C ASN A 170 -30.18 0.17 -9.94
N LEU A 171 -30.62 -0.78 -9.09
CA LEU A 171 -29.79 -1.93 -8.73
C LEU A 171 -29.56 -2.89 -9.90
N ALA A 172 -30.39 -2.85 -10.95
CA ALA A 172 -30.16 -3.65 -12.15
C ALA A 172 -28.87 -3.25 -12.87
N ALA A 173 -28.46 -1.98 -12.81
CA ALA A 173 -27.17 -1.52 -13.33
C ALA A 173 -26.00 -2.28 -12.69
N TRP A 174 -26.07 -2.50 -11.37
CA TRP A 174 -25.07 -3.28 -10.64
C TRP A 174 -25.15 -4.77 -11.00
N ASP A 175 -26.33 -5.40 -10.96
CA ASP A 175 -26.45 -6.84 -11.27
C ASP A 175 -25.98 -7.18 -12.68
N VAL A 176 -26.34 -6.34 -13.67
CA VAL A 176 -25.94 -6.51 -15.06
C VAL A 176 -24.44 -6.23 -15.23
N GLY A 177 -23.91 -5.20 -14.54
CA GLY A 177 -22.48 -4.93 -14.49
C GLY A 177 -21.68 -6.10 -13.91
N MET A 178 -22.11 -6.69 -12.79
CA MET A 178 -21.45 -7.84 -12.18
C MET A 178 -21.62 -9.13 -12.99
N GLY A 179 -22.73 -9.27 -13.72
CA GLY A 179 -22.88 -10.30 -14.74
C GLY A 179 -21.89 -10.14 -15.89
N LEU A 180 -21.65 -8.90 -16.34
CA LEU A 180 -20.64 -8.59 -17.35
C LEU A 180 -19.23 -8.94 -16.85
N VAL A 181 -18.88 -8.59 -15.60
CA VAL A 181 -17.61 -9.01 -14.96
C VAL A 181 -17.48 -10.53 -14.98
N GLY A 182 -18.51 -11.25 -14.53
CA GLY A 182 -18.52 -12.71 -14.49
C GLY A 182 -18.37 -13.34 -15.88
N ALA A 183 -19.04 -12.81 -16.89
CA ALA A 183 -18.96 -13.29 -18.27
C ALA A 183 -17.59 -13.03 -18.89
N ALA A 184 -17.06 -11.81 -18.72
CA ALA A 184 -15.75 -11.42 -19.24
C ALA A 184 -14.62 -12.30 -18.65
N ILE A 185 -14.62 -12.47 -17.32
CA ILE A 185 -13.61 -13.31 -16.62
C ILE A 185 -13.72 -14.78 -17.04
N ALA A 186 -14.94 -15.28 -17.22
CA ALA A 186 -15.16 -16.67 -17.65
C ALA A 186 -14.88 -16.91 -19.15
N GLY A 187 -14.61 -15.85 -19.94
CA GLY A 187 -14.44 -15.95 -21.39
C GLY A 187 -15.74 -16.25 -22.15
N ALA A 188 -16.89 -15.92 -21.57
CA ALA A 188 -18.21 -16.05 -22.21
C ALA A 188 -18.52 -14.86 -23.13
N ASP A 189 -19.59 -14.95 -23.93
CA ASP A 189 -20.05 -13.83 -24.76
C ASP A 189 -20.58 -12.69 -23.89
N THR A 190 -19.97 -11.51 -24.04
CA THR A 190 -20.26 -10.29 -23.28
C THR A 190 -21.21 -9.33 -24.00
N THR A 191 -21.59 -9.59 -25.25
CA THR A 191 -22.29 -8.63 -26.12
C THR A 191 -23.57 -8.08 -25.49
N GLU A 192 -24.46 -8.96 -25.05
CA GLU A 192 -25.76 -8.57 -24.49
C GLU A 192 -25.62 -7.97 -23.07
N TRP A 193 -24.60 -8.38 -22.32
CA TRP A 193 -24.27 -7.79 -21.03
C TRP A 193 -23.77 -6.34 -21.16
N ILE A 194 -22.93 -6.06 -22.17
CA ILE A 194 -22.48 -4.70 -22.51
C ILE A 194 -23.67 -3.81 -22.88
N VAL A 195 -24.56 -4.29 -23.75
CA VAL A 195 -25.77 -3.55 -24.14
C VAL A 195 -26.64 -3.25 -22.91
N GLY A 196 -26.83 -4.25 -22.04
CA GLY A 196 -27.54 -4.09 -20.78
C GLY A 196 -26.92 -3.03 -19.87
N ALA A 197 -25.62 -3.15 -19.58
CA ALA A 197 -24.92 -2.23 -18.68
C ALA A 197 -24.96 -0.77 -19.17
N LYS A 198 -24.77 -0.54 -20.48
CA LYS A 198 -24.88 0.78 -21.10
C LYS A 198 -26.29 1.36 -20.98
N GLY A 199 -27.31 0.55 -21.28
CA GLY A 199 -28.71 0.96 -21.15
C GLY A 199 -29.08 1.30 -19.70
N GLU A 200 -28.62 0.51 -18.74
CA GLU A 200 -28.88 0.77 -17.32
C GLU A 200 -28.22 2.08 -16.84
N ILE A 201 -27.00 2.41 -17.29
CA ILE A 201 -26.37 3.71 -16.97
C ILE A 201 -27.23 4.88 -17.49
N GLU A 202 -27.80 4.77 -18.68
CA GLU A 202 -28.68 5.80 -19.26
C GLU A 202 -30.05 5.89 -18.56
N GLU A 203 -30.43 4.87 -17.81
CA GLU A 203 -31.73 4.75 -17.14
C GLU A 203 -31.68 5.03 -15.63
N ILE A 204 -30.49 5.20 -15.02
CA ILE A 204 -30.34 5.54 -13.60
C ILE A 204 -31.13 6.81 -13.25
N ASP A 205 -31.87 6.79 -12.14
CA ASP A 205 -32.45 7.98 -11.52
C ASP A 205 -31.69 8.33 -10.23
N ASN A 206 -30.97 9.45 -10.24
CA ASN A 206 -30.20 9.93 -9.09
C ASN A 206 -31.07 10.30 -7.88
N ASN A 207 -32.39 10.38 -8.02
CA ASN A 207 -33.30 10.64 -6.90
C ASN A 207 -33.74 9.37 -6.16
N ASP A 208 -33.44 8.19 -6.71
CA ASP A 208 -33.82 6.90 -6.16
C ASP A 208 -32.62 6.16 -5.54
N TYR A 209 -32.92 5.20 -4.67
CA TYR A 209 -31.91 4.34 -4.04
C TYR A 209 -31.04 3.61 -5.08
N TYR A 210 -29.81 3.24 -4.70
CA TYR A 210 -28.87 2.43 -5.48
C TYR A 210 -28.30 3.09 -6.75
N ASP A 211 -28.42 4.41 -6.92
CA ASP A 211 -27.85 5.13 -8.05
C ASP A 211 -26.31 5.08 -8.07
N VAL A 212 -25.66 5.27 -6.91
CA VAL A 212 -24.19 5.27 -6.80
C VAL A 212 -23.61 3.87 -7.02
N ILE A 213 -24.11 2.85 -6.32
CA ILE A 213 -23.69 1.45 -6.55
C ILE A 213 -24.06 0.97 -7.96
N GLY A 214 -25.21 1.39 -8.49
CA GLY A 214 -25.64 1.08 -9.85
C GLY A 214 -24.63 1.58 -10.88
N LEU A 215 -24.22 2.86 -10.79
CA LEU A 215 -23.17 3.42 -11.63
C LEU A 215 -21.84 2.67 -11.43
N ALA A 216 -21.42 2.44 -10.18
CA ALA A 216 -20.17 1.77 -9.87
C ALA A 216 -20.09 0.35 -10.46
N GLY A 217 -21.12 -0.48 -10.26
CA GLY A 217 -21.17 -1.84 -10.77
C GLY A 217 -21.17 -1.91 -12.31
N ALA A 218 -21.93 -1.04 -12.97
CA ALA A 218 -21.97 -0.98 -14.43
C ALA A 218 -20.63 -0.50 -15.01
N LEU A 219 -20.00 0.51 -14.40
CA LEU A 219 -18.66 0.97 -14.80
C LEU A 219 -17.61 -0.12 -14.61
N TYR A 220 -17.65 -0.85 -13.50
CA TYR A 220 -16.72 -1.94 -13.26
C TYR A 220 -16.87 -3.04 -14.32
N GLY A 221 -18.10 -3.41 -14.69
CA GLY A 221 -18.38 -4.36 -15.76
C GLY A 221 -17.83 -3.91 -17.12
N LEU A 222 -18.10 -2.67 -17.53
CA LEU A 222 -17.62 -2.14 -18.80
C LEU A 222 -16.08 -2.10 -18.85
N ALA A 223 -15.45 -1.63 -17.78
CA ALA A 223 -13.99 -1.60 -17.68
C ALA A 223 -13.38 -3.01 -17.72
N ALA A 224 -13.97 -3.98 -17.01
CA ALA A 224 -13.53 -5.37 -17.01
C ALA A 224 -13.65 -6.04 -18.40
N ALA A 225 -14.63 -5.62 -19.20
CA ALA A 225 -14.81 -6.07 -20.58
C ALA A 225 -13.94 -5.29 -21.59
N GLY A 226 -13.21 -4.25 -21.16
CA GLY A 226 -12.43 -3.37 -22.04
C GLY A 226 -13.30 -2.50 -22.96
N GLU A 227 -14.51 -2.16 -22.52
CA GLU A 227 -15.51 -1.47 -23.33
C GLU A 227 -15.63 0.01 -22.96
N GLU A 228 -15.49 0.88 -23.95
CA GLU A 228 -15.73 2.32 -23.81
C GLU A 228 -17.22 2.68 -23.89
N PHE A 229 -17.60 3.80 -23.27
CA PHE A 229 -18.98 4.27 -23.31
C PHE A 229 -19.13 5.80 -23.30
N ASP A 230 -19.91 6.30 -24.26
CA ASP A 230 -20.34 7.69 -24.41
C ASP A 230 -21.87 7.73 -24.23
N PRO A 231 -22.38 8.05 -23.02
CA PRO A 231 -23.80 8.02 -22.72
C PRO A 231 -24.57 9.13 -23.46
N ALA A 232 -25.71 8.79 -24.05
CA ALA A 232 -26.54 9.73 -24.80
C ALA A 232 -27.81 10.19 -24.05
N ALA A 233 -28.13 9.57 -22.91
CA ALA A 233 -29.32 9.83 -22.12
C ALA A 233 -29.06 9.69 -20.61
N GLY A 234 -30.10 9.96 -19.81
CA GLY A 234 -30.03 9.85 -18.35
C GLY A 234 -29.28 11.01 -17.68
N PRO A 235 -28.99 10.89 -16.38
CA PRO A 235 -28.30 11.91 -15.60
C PRO A 235 -26.84 12.11 -16.03
N TYR A 236 -26.29 11.19 -16.81
CA TYR A 236 -24.89 11.16 -17.20
C TYR A 236 -24.59 11.52 -18.65
N ALA A 237 -25.59 11.96 -19.43
CA ALA A 237 -25.46 12.32 -20.85
C ALA A 237 -24.45 13.45 -21.19
N ALA A 238 -23.85 14.07 -20.18
CA ALA A 238 -22.79 15.07 -20.35
C ALA A 238 -21.37 14.47 -20.35
N ALA A 239 -21.22 13.23 -19.87
CA ALA A 239 -19.96 12.48 -20.00
C ALA A 239 -19.75 12.07 -21.47
N THR A 240 -18.50 11.94 -21.89
CA THR A 240 -18.16 11.62 -23.30
C THR A 240 -17.40 10.31 -23.47
N ASN A 241 -17.06 9.65 -22.36
CA ASN A 241 -16.27 8.42 -22.32
C ASN A 241 -16.34 7.80 -20.90
N LEU A 242 -15.73 6.63 -20.73
CA LEU A 242 -15.72 5.91 -19.45
C LEU A 242 -14.94 6.66 -18.35
N MET A 243 -13.90 7.41 -18.71
CA MET A 243 -13.13 8.23 -17.77
C MET A 243 -13.95 9.40 -17.20
N ASP A 244 -14.81 10.03 -17.99
CA ASP A 244 -15.70 11.09 -17.53
C ASP A 244 -16.73 10.55 -16.51
N LEU A 245 -17.30 9.37 -16.78
CA LEU A 245 -18.20 8.69 -15.85
C LEU A 245 -17.48 8.31 -14.53
N ALA A 246 -16.24 7.83 -14.61
CA ALA A 246 -15.44 7.57 -13.43
C ALA A 246 -15.13 8.85 -12.63
N ASN A 247 -14.89 10.00 -13.29
CA ASN A 247 -14.76 11.29 -12.60
C ASN A 247 -16.07 11.72 -11.90
N ILE A 248 -17.23 11.45 -12.51
CA ILE A 248 -18.53 11.68 -11.88
C ILE A 248 -18.66 10.81 -10.62
N LEU A 249 -18.31 9.53 -10.71
CA LEU A 249 -18.32 8.61 -9.57
C LEU A 249 -17.41 9.12 -8.44
N VAL A 250 -16.20 9.61 -8.72
CA VAL A 250 -15.33 10.25 -7.70
C VAL A 250 -16.04 11.39 -6.98
N GLY A 251 -16.92 12.13 -7.66
CA GLY A 251 -17.73 13.19 -7.05
C GLY A 251 -18.69 12.71 -5.95
N TYR A 252 -18.93 11.41 -5.84
CA TYR A 252 -19.78 10.79 -4.81
C TYR A 252 -19.01 10.32 -3.57
N GLN A 253 -17.68 10.50 -3.55
CA GLN A 253 -16.87 10.23 -2.37
C GLN A 253 -17.04 11.35 -1.34
N ILE A 254 -17.34 10.98 -0.10
CA ILE A 254 -17.45 11.93 1.03
C ILE A 254 -16.06 12.14 1.63
N ALA A 255 -15.84 13.32 2.22
CA ALA A 255 -14.63 13.64 2.97
C ALA A 255 -14.46 12.64 4.14
N GLY A 256 -13.45 11.78 4.04
CA GLY A 256 -13.29 10.59 4.91
C GLY A 256 -13.04 9.32 4.10
N GLY A 257 -13.38 9.32 2.81
CA GLY A 257 -12.99 8.27 1.86
C GLY A 257 -14.13 7.32 1.46
N GLY A 258 -15.15 7.17 2.30
CA GLY A 258 -16.34 6.39 1.95
C GLY A 258 -17.19 7.05 0.86
N PHE A 259 -17.93 6.24 0.12
CA PHE A 259 -18.86 6.68 -0.92
C PHE A 259 -20.28 6.69 -0.39
N THR A 260 -21.04 7.71 -0.80
CA THR A 260 -22.42 7.89 -0.34
C THR A 260 -23.36 6.85 -0.95
N TRP A 261 -24.39 6.46 -0.21
CA TRP A 261 -25.47 5.59 -0.70
C TRP A 261 -26.32 6.22 -1.82
N ASN A 262 -26.32 7.56 -1.96
CA ASN A 262 -27.03 8.27 -3.03
C ASN A 262 -26.37 9.60 -3.44
N ALA A 263 -26.38 9.91 -4.73
CA ALA A 263 -25.68 11.06 -5.30
C ALA A 263 -26.09 12.42 -4.72
N ASN A 264 -27.28 12.54 -4.11
CA ASN A 264 -27.74 13.77 -3.48
C ASN A 264 -27.24 13.96 -2.04
N TYR A 265 -26.58 12.96 -1.45
CA TYR A 265 -26.19 12.92 -0.04
C TYR A 265 -24.66 12.89 0.15
N VAL A 266 -23.92 13.63 -0.68
CA VAL A 266 -22.48 13.85 -0.51
C VAL A 266 -22.24 14.92 0.57
N ILE A 267 -22.50 14.55 1.82
CA ILE A 267 -22.49 15.45 2.97
C ILE A 267 -21.45 14.96 3.99
N PRO A 268 -20.38 15.74 4.26
CA PRO A 268 -19.36 15.37 5.25
C PRO A 268 -19.91 15.21 6.68
N ASN A 269 -19.55 14.11 7.34
CA ASN A 269 -19.90 13.79 8.74
C ASN A 269 -21.42 13.60 8.98
N ASP A 270 -22.12 13.00 8.01
CA ASP A 270 -23.58 12.75 8.08
C ASP A 270 -23.92 11.25 7.98
N ASP A 271 -22.92 10.38 8.16
CA ASP A 271 -23.03 8.91 8.16
C ASP A 271 -23.75 8.35 6.90
N ASN A 272 -23.53 8.99 5.74
CA ASN A 272 -24.12 8.56 4.47
C ASN A 272 -23.19 7.59 3.71
N GLU A 273 -21.96 7.39 4.18
CA GLU A 273 -21.01 6.43 3.64
C GLU A 273 -21.45 4.98 3.89
N THR A 274 -21.39 4.13 2.86
CA THR A 274 -21.76 2.71 2.95
C THR A 274 -20.68 1.80 2.38
N VAL A 275 -20.57 0.59 2.93
CA VAL A 275 -19.56 -0.42 2.59
C VAL A 275 -19.68 -0.83 1.14
N GLN A 276 -20.90 -1.13 0.67
CA GLN A 276 -21.10 -1.67 -0.66
C GLN A 276 -20.77 -0.65 -1.76
N GLU A 277 -21.28 0.57 -1.65
CA GLU A 277 -20.96 1.69 -2.55
C GLU A 277 -19.47 1.99 -2.54
N THR A 278 -18.83 2.02 -1.36
CA THR A 278 -17.39 2.26 -1.24
C THR A 278 -16.58 1.16 -1.92
N ALA A 279 -16.93 -0.11 -1.69
CA ALA A 279 -16.25 -1.26 -2.26
C ALA A 279 -16.34 -1.26 -3.80
N TYR A 280 -17.55 -1.16 -4.35
CA TYR A 280 -17.74 -1.20 -5.80
C TYR A 280 -17.24 0.06 -6.51
N ALA A 281 -17.32 1.23 -5.88
CA ALA A 281 -16.74 2.43 -6.46
C ALA A 281 -15.22 2.29 -6.57
N ALA A 282 -14.56 1.76 -5.55
CA ALA A 282 -13.12 1.53 -5.60
C ALA A 282 -12.72 0.50 -6.67
N LEU A 283 -13.47 -0.61 -6.80
CA LEU A 283 -13.26 -1.60 -7.86
C LEU A 283 -13.42 -0.99 -9.26
N ALA A 284 -14.48 -0.20 -9.47
CA ALA A 284 -14.76 0.47 -10.73
C ALA A 284 -13.65 1.46 -11.11
N LEU A 285 -13.29 2.37 -10.19
CA LEU A 285 -12.24 3.37 -10.41
C LEU A 285 -10.88 2.70 -10.68
N ASN A 286 -10.56 1.62 -9.97
CA ASN A 286 -9.35 0.85 -10.21
C ASN A 286 -9.32 0.23 -11.60
N ALA A 287 -10.43 -0.36 -12.05
CA ALA A 287 -10.55 -0.99 -13.37
C ALA A 287 -10.51 0.03 -14.51
N VAL A 288 -11.18 1.18 -14.36
CA VAL A 288 -11.16 2.24 -15.38
C VAL A 288 -9.77 2.86 -15.51
N SER A 289 -9.20 3.35 -14.40
CA SER A 289 -7.85 3.92 -14.40
C SER A 289 -7.29 4.12 -13.00
N ARG A 290 -6.64 3.09 -12.44
CA ARG A 290 -5.96 3.20 -11.14
C ARG A 290 -5.02 4.41 -11.03
N SER A 291 -4.23 4.68 -12.07
CA SER A 291 -3.25 5.78 -12.05
C SER A 291 -3.92 7.15 -11.94
N SER A 292 -5.11 7.30 -12.52
CA SER A 292 -5.83 8.57 -12.55
C SER A 292 -6.65 8.80 -11.27
N PHE A 293 -7.09 7.72 -10.62
CA PHE A 293 -7.99 7.78 -9.45
C PHE A 293 -7.34 7.32 -8.14
N GLY A 294 -6.02 7.21 -8.09
CA GLY A 294 -5.30 6.60 -6.98
C GLY A 294 -5.59 7.21 -5.59
N SER A 295 -5.89 8.50 -5.48
CA SER A 295 -6.27 9.13 -4.21
C SER A 295 -7.66 8.70 -3.74
N ALA A 296 -8.65 8.70 -4.64
CA ALA A 296 -10.01 8.29 -4.33
C ALA A 296 -10.07 6.81 -3.97
N ILE A 297 -9.35 5.98 -4.73
CA ILE A 297 -9.22 4.54 -4.49
C ILE A 297 -8.62 4.29 -3.09
N ARG A 298 -7.51 4.96 -2.73
CA ARG A 298 -6.90 4.82 -1.39
C ARG A 298 -7.84 5.26 -0.28
N GLY A 299 -8.48 6.42 -0.41
CA GLY A 299 -9.43 6.90 0.60
C GLY A 299 -10.58 5.92 0.84
N ALA A 300 -11.09 5.28 -0.21
CA ALA A 300 -12.12 4.25 -0.09
C ALA A 300 -11.65 3.04 0.73
N ALA A 301 -10.41 2.59 0.51
CA ALA A 301 -9.87 1.46 1.24
C ALA A 301 -9.49 1.79 2.68
N ASP A 302 -8.91 2.98 2.93
CA ASP A 302 -8.63 3.46 4.27
C ASP A 302 -9.94 3.48 5.07
N TRP A 303 -11.01 4.02 4.48
CA TRP A 303 -12.34 4.02 5.08
C TRP A 303 -12.88 2.61 5.33
N LEU A 304 -12.75 1.67 4.37
CA LEU A 304 -13.20 0.28 4.57
C LEU A 304 -12.44 -0.39 5.71
N VAL A 305 -11.13 -0.18 5.80
CA VAL A 305 -10.32 -0.73 6.90
C VAL A 305 -10.76 -0.14 8.25
N ASP A 306 -10.98 1.17 8.30
CA ASP A 306 -11.44 1.86 9.51
C ASP A 306 -12.89 1.47 9.91
N ALA A 307 -13.74 1.13 8.92
CA ALA A 307 -15.12 0.72 9.12
C ALA A 307 -15.26 -0.75 9.59
N GLN A 308 -14.18 -1.53 9.63
CA GLN A 308 -14.23 -2.93 10.04
C GLN A 308 -14.66 -3.07 11.50
N LEU A 309 -15.62 -3.95 11.76
CA LEU A 309 -16.14 -4.20 13.11
C LEU A 309 -15.18 -5.06 13.94
N PRO A 310 -15.22 -4.99 15.28
CA PRO A 310 -14.39 -5.83 16.16
C PRO A 310 -14.59 -7.35 15.99
N THR A 311 -15.68 -7.75 15.32
CA THR A 311 -15.97 -9.15 14.93
C THR A 311 -15.15 -9.62 13.74
N GLY A 312 -14.46 -8.71 13.04
CA GLY A 312 -13.77 -8.93 11.76
C GLY A 312 -14.65 -8.67 10.54
N GLY A 313 -15.98 -8.56 10.70
CA GLY A 313 -16.92 -8.32 9.61
C GLY A 313 -17.19 -6.85 9.31
N TRP A 314 -18.07 -6.61 8.33
CA TRP A 314 -18.56 -5.28 7.94
C TRP A 314 -20.10 -5.20 7.97
N GLY A 315 -20.64 -3.99 8.11
CA GLY A 315 -22.08 -3.73 8.06
C GLY A 315 -22.40 -2.26 7.79
N ASP A 316 -23.60 -2.00 7.26
CA ASP A 316 -24.12 -0.67 6.95
C ASP A 316 -25.30 -0.31 7.84
N GLN A 317 -25.42 0.94 8.30
CA GLN A 317 -26.61 1.37 9.04
C GLN A 317 -27.85 1.44 8.12
N PRO A 318 -29.05 1.03 8.59
CA PRO A 318 -29.38 0.55 9.94
C PRO A 318 -29.18 -0.96 10.14
N SER A 319 -28.67 -1.70 9.14
CA SER A 319 -28.42 -3.14 9.26
C SER A 319 -27.25 -3.46 10.19
N SER A 320 -27.37 -4.60 10.88
CA SER A 320 -26.23 -5.24 11.53
C SER A 320 -25.29 -5.82 10.48
N GLU A 321 -24.07 -6.18 10.91
CA GLU A 321 -23.06 -6.93 10.16
C GLU A 321 -23.64 -7.95 9.16
N ASN A 322 -23.01 -8.08 7.98
CA ASN A 322 -23.45 -8.94 6.87
C ASN A 322 -22.26 -9.68 6.22
N ASN A 323 -22.42 -10.97 5.93
CA ASN A 323 -21.38 -11.78 5.28
C ASN A 323 -21.06 -11.32 3.84
N GLU A 324 -22.07 -10.88 3.10
CA GLU A 324 -21.92 -10.35 1.73
C GLU A 324 -21.10 -9.06 1.73
N LEU A 325 -21.43 -8.10 2.60
CA LEU A 325 -20.67 -6.86 2.78
C LEU A 325 -19.23 -7.14 3.22
N THR A 326 -19.03 -8.15 4.08
CA THR A 326 -17.69 -8.59 4.48
C THR A 326 -16.90 -9.11 3.27
N GLY A 327 -17.54 -9.92 2.42
CA GLY A 327 -16.91 -10.40 1.19
C GLY A 327 -16.55 -9.27 0.22
N GLU A 328 -17.45 -8.33 0.03
CA GLU A 328 -17.27 -7.18 -0.88
C GLU A 328 -16.19 -6.21 -0.37
N ALA A 329 -16.16 -5.93 0.93
CA ALA A 329 -15.10 -5.13 1.56
C ALA A 329 -13.72 -5.79 1.39
N LEU A 330 -13.61 -7.09 1.71
CA LEU A 330 -12.37 -7.85 1.52
C LEU A 330 -11.92 -7.86 0.06
N TRP A 331 -12.87 -7.99 -0.87
CA TRP A 331 -12.56 -7.91 -2.30
C TRP A 331 -12.05 -6.52 -2.69
N ALA A 332 -12.72 -5.44 -2.28
CA ALA A 332 -12.26 -4.10 -2.62
C ALA A 332 -10.87 -3.81 -2.03
N ILE A 333 -10.64 -4.10 -0.75
CA ILE A 333 -9.34 -3.84 -0.09
C ILE A 333 -8.20 -4.58 -0.81
N SER A 334 -8.42 -5.80 -1.32
CA SER A 334 -7.38 -6.58 -2.03
C SER A 334 -6.91 -5.94 -3.32
N PHE A 335 -7.79 -5.25 -4.03
CA PHE A 335 -7.43 -4.50 -5.24
C PHE A 335 -6.73 -3.18 -4.91
N ILE A 336 -6.87 -2.66 -3.69
CA ILE A 336 -6.43 -1.30 -3.34
C ILE A 336 -5.07 -1.30 -2.65
N TYR A 337 -4.80 -2.27 -1.78
CA TYR A 337 -3.46 -2.54 -1.23
C TYR A 337 -2.95 -3.88 -1.76
N PRO A 338 -2.62 -3.99 -3.06
CA PRO A 338 -2.05 -5.23 -3.56
C PRO A 338 -0.75 -5.47 -2.83
N GLU A 339 -0.64 -6.64 -2.25
CA GLU A 339 0.56 -7.11 -1.61
C GLU A 339 1.17 -8.20 -2.47
N VAL A 340 2.48 -8.19 -2.59
CA VAL A 340 3.22 -9.25 -3.25
C VAL A 340 4.32 -9.75 -2.35
N TRP A 341 4.60 -11.04 -2.42
CA TRP A 341 5.66 -11.70 -1.69
C TRP A 341 6.82 -12.01 -2.61
N VAL A 342 8.01 -11.79 -2.09
CA VAL A 342 9.28 -12.10 -2.73
C VAL A 342 10.04 -13.04 -1.81
N ASP A 343 10.60 -14.11 -2.39
CA ASP A 343 11.40 -15.10 -1.69
C ASP A 343 12.56 -15.54 -2.58
N PRO A 344 13.82 -15.59 -2.10
CA PRO A 344 14.96 -15.97 -2.96
C PRO A 344 14.84 -17.38 -3.56
N ILE A 345 14.00 -18.26 -3.01
CA ILE A 345 13.72 -19.60 -3.56
C ILE A 345 12.40 -19.65 -4.38
N GLY A 346 11.73 -18.51 -4.58
CA GLY A 346 10.53 -18.36 -5.39
C GLY A 346 10.78 -18.41 -6.90
N ASN A 347 9.83 -17.94 -7.70
CA ASN A 347 9.93 -17.89 -9.16
C ASN A 347 9.23 -16.64 -9.72
N ASP A 348 9.91 -15.88 -10.58
CA ASP A 348 9.33 -14.67 -11.21
C ASP A 348 8.20 -14.95 -12.22
N ALA A 349 7.92 -16.23 -12.51
CA ALA A 349 6.73 -16.67 -13.24
C ALA A 349 5.52 -16.97 -12.34
N ASN A 350 5.66 -16.91 -11.02
CA ASN A 350 4.55 -17.06 -10.08
C ASN A 350 3.62 -15.83 -10.11
N ASP A 351 2.54 -15.87 -9.34
CA ASP A 351 1.58 -14.76 -9.22
C ASP A 351 1.93 -13.72 -8.14
N GLY A 352 2.99 -13.96 -7.36
CA GLY A 352 3.41 -13.05 -6.30
C GLY A 352 2.61 -13.20 -5.01
N SER A 353 1.71 -14.17 -4.91
CA SER A 353 1.02 -14.49 -3.65
C SER A 353 2.01 -15.02 -2.61
N LYS A 354 1.60 -15.00 -1.33
CA LYS A 354 2.39 -15.58 -0.24
C LYS A 354 2.68 -17.07 -0.44
N ALA A 355 1.77 -17.80 -1.09
CA ALA A 355 1.92 -19.23 -1.39
C ALA A 355 2.84 -19.48 -2.61
N SER A 356 2.88 -18.53 -3.55
CA SER A 356 3.70 -18.60 -4.77
C SER A 356 4.44 -17.27 -4.97
N PRO A 357 5.49 -16.99 -4.18
CA PRO A 357 6.19 -15.71 -4.21
C PRO A 357 7.05 -15.54 -5.47
N PHE A 358 7.30 -14.29 -5.86
CA PHE A 358 8.32 -13.94 -6.86
C PHE A 358 9.73 -14.26 -6.35
N ALA A 359 10.70 -14.42 -7.26
CA ALA A 359 12.10 -14.68 -6.89
C ALA A 359 12.88 -13.38 -6.59
N THR A 360 12.55 -12.28 -7.26
CA THR A 360 13.31 -11.02 -7.20
C THR A 360 12.51 -9.86 -6.62
N ILE A 361 13.20 -8.95 -5.93
CA ILE A 361 12.59 -7.74 -5.37
C ILE A 361 12.13 -6.84 -6.50
N GLN A 362 12.91 -6.70 -7.58
CA GLN A 362 12.49 -5.90 -8.73
C GLN A 362 11.22 -6.43 -9.39
N LYS A 363 11.00 -7.76 -9.44
CA LYS A 363 9.73 -8.31 -9.92
C LYS A 363 8.57 -7.92 -9.01
N GLY A 364 8.73 -8.06 -7.69
CA GLY A 364 7.75 -7.59 -6.71
C GLY A 364 7.41 -6.10 -6.89
N VAL A 365 8.43 -5.23 -6.98
CA VAL A 365 8.24 -3.80 -7.26
C VAL A 365 7.55 -3.55 -8.60
N THR A 366 7.82 -4.37 -9.62
CA THR A 366 7.20 -4.21 -10.94
C THR A 366 5.72 -4.55 -10.91
N GLU A 367 5.34 -5.68 -10.28
CA GLU A 367 3.98 -6.21 -10.30
C GLU A 367 3.06 -5.60 -9.24
N VAL A 368 3.59 -5.20 -8.08
CA VAL A 368 2.78 -4.57 -7.05
C VAL A 368 2.13 -3.29 -7.61
N ALA A 369 0.83 -3.11 -7.45
CA ALA A 369 0.24 -1.85 -7.91
C ALA A 369 0.71 -0.69 -7.04
N SER A 370 0.66 0.53 -7.58
CA SER A 370 1.09 1.72 -6.84
C SER A 370 0.26 1.89 -5.55
N GLY A 371 0.95 2.15 -4.44
CA GLY A 371 0.42 2.21 -3.09
C GLY A 371 0.44 0.88 -2.34
N GLY A 372 0.77 -0.24 -3.01
CA GLY A 372 0.80 -1.56 -2.41
C GLY A 372 2.08 -1.89 -1.63
N THR A 373 2.15 -3.11 -1.10
CA THR A 373 3.26 -3.59 -0.27
C THR A 373 4.04 -4.72 -0.95
N VAL A 374 5.36 -4.65 -0.92
CA VAL A 374 6.25 -5.76 -1.28
C VAL A 374 6.80 -6.35 0.02
N HIS A 375 6.39 -7.57 0.35
CA HIS A 375 6.92 -8.34 1.47
C HIS A 375 8.11 -9.18 1.00
N VAL A 376 9.30 -8.86 1.50
CA VAL A 376 10.54 -9.52 1.12
C VAL A 376 10.92 -10.51 2.21
N ASN A 377 10.78 -11.81 1.95
CA ASN A 377 11.19 -12.87 2.88
C ASN A 377 12.71 -12.83 3.13
N ALA A 378 13.12 -13.39 4.27
CA ALA A 378 14.53 -13.44 4.66
C ALA A 378 15.36 -14.20 3.61
N GLY A 379 16.51 -13.64 3.27
CA GLY A 379 17.25 -14.09 2.10
C GLY A 379 18.27 -13.08 1.62
N THR A 380 19.11 -13.48 0.67
CA THR A 380 20.02 -12.56 -0.04
C THR A 380 19.53 -12.38 -1.47
N TYR A 381 19.35 -11.13 -1.87
CA TYR A 381 18.90 -10.72 -3.19
C TYR A 381 20.03 -9.93 -3.85
N ALA A 382 20.72 -10.57 -4.80
CA ALA A 382 21.85 -9.97 -5.51
C ALA A 382 21.35 -9.26 -6.78
N GLU A 383 20.81 -8.05 -6.60
CA GLU A 383 20.21 -7.25 -7.67
C GLU A 383 20.34 -5.75 -7.36
N ASN A 384 20.05 -4.90 -8.35
CA ASN A 384 19.75 -3.49 -8.10
C ASN A 384 18.23 -3.30 -8.27
N VAL A 385 17.63 -2.49 -7.41
CA VAL A 385 16.19 -2.27 -7.38
C VAL A 385 15.90 -0.79 -7.64
N THR A 386 14.90 -0.50 -8.47
CA THR A 386 14.36 0.84 -8.68
C THR A 386 12.87 0.85 -8.30
N ILE A 387 12.53 1.59 -7.25
CA ILE A 387 11.16 1.92 -6.88
C ILE A 387 10.76 3.18 -7.64
N ASN A 388 9.89 3.04 -8.63
CA ASN A 388 9.44 4.13 -9.52
C ASN A 388 7.96 4.51 -9.34
N LYS A 389 7.33 4.02 -8.27
CA LYS A 389 5.95 4.32 -7.87
C LYS A 389 5.84 4.27 -6.35
N ALA A 390 4.79 4.91 -5.82
CA ALA A 390 4.47 4.80 -4.40
C ALA A 390 4.30 3.33 -4.02
N LEU A 391 4.92 2.87 -2.94
CA LEU A 391 4.80 1.53 -2.36
C LEU A 391 5.49 1.44 -1.00
N THR A 392 5.20 0.36 -0.27
CA THR A 392 5.94 -0.05 0.93
C THR A 392 6.81 -1.27 0.62
N LEU A 393 8.11 -1.21 0.95
CA LEU A 393 9.05 -2.34 0.86
C LEU A 393 9.38 -2.84 2.26
N ASN A 394 8.73 -3.94 2.66
CA ASN A 394 8.90 -4.56 3.98
C ASN A 394 9.87 -5.73 3.91
N GLY A 395 10.99 -5.61 4.60
CA GLY A 395 11.87 -6.75 4.88
C GLY A 395 11.31 -7.65 5.97
N ALA A 396 11.93 -8.82 6.15
CA ALA A 396 11.55 -9.82 7.15
C ALA A 396 11.66 -9.32 8.60
N GLN A 397 12.25 -8.14 8.82
CA GLN A 397 12.42 -7.48 10.12
C GLN A 397 11.69 -6.13 10.16
N ALA A 398 10.63 -5.95 9.37
CA ALA A 398 9.82 -4.73 9.39
C ALA A 398 9.35 -4.41 10.83
N ASN A 399 9.54 -3.15 11.24
CA ASN A 399 9.26 -2.65 12.59
C ASN A 399 10.01 -3.34 13.75
N VAL A 400 11.01 -4.19 13.46
CA VAL A 400 11.86 -4.82 14.47
C VAL A 400 13.09 -3.94 14.72
N PRO A 401 13.33 -3.46 15.97
CA PRO A 401 14.49 -2.66 16.30
C PRO A 401 15.81 -3.31 15.87
N VAL A 402 16.73 -2.50 15.34
CA VAL A 402 18.05 -2.96 14.85
C VAL A 402 18.95 -3.52 15.95
N GLY A 403 18.64 -3.23 17.22
CA GLY A 403 19.36 -3.76 18.39
C GLY A 403 19.23 -5.28 18.50
N GLY A 404 20.34 -6.00 18.33
CA GLY A 404 20.37 -7.47 18.39
C GLY A 404 20.25 -8.17 17.03
N ARG A 405 19.97 -7.43 15.96
CA ARG A 405 19.98 -7.94 14.58
C ARG A 405 21.42 -8.04 14.04
N THR A 406 21.70 -9.09 13.27
CA THR A 406 23.02 -9.34 12.67
C THR A 406 22.99 -8.90 11.19
N PRO A 407 23.87 -7.99 10.72
CA PRO A 407 23.92 -7.59 9.31
C PRO A 407 24.08 -8.81 8.41
N ALA A 408 23.33 -8.86 7.31
CA ALA A 408 23.30 -10.01 6.38
C ALA A 408 23.08 -11.37 7.06
N GLY A 409 22.41 -11.39 8.22
CA GLY A 409 22.08 -12.61 8.95
C GLY A 409 20.98 -13.40 8.25
N ALA A 410 20.83 -14.69 8.60
CA ALA A 410 19.84 -15.57 8.00
C ALA A 410 18.36 -15.12 8.19
N ALA A 411 18.10 -14.22 9.14
CA ALA A 411 16.78 -13.65 9.40
C ALA A 411 16.56 -12.28 8.72
N GLU A 412 17.54 -11.79 7.96
CA GLU A 412 17.49 -10.50 7.26
C GLU A 412 17.08 -10.68 5.80
N SER A 413 16.31 -9.74 5.28
CA SER A 413 16.10 -9.55 3.84
C SER A 413 17.20 -8.65 3.30
N THR A 414 18.25 -9.26 2.77
CA THR A 414 19.50 -8.58 2.41
C THR A 414 19.54 -8.25 0.93
N LEU A 415 19.44 -6.97 0.58
CA LEU A 415 19.75 -6.49 -0.76
C LEU A 415 21.27 -6.34 -0.89
N GLN A 416 21.87 -7.14 -1.77
CA GLN A 416 23.26 -7.02 -2.18
C GLN A 416 23.34 -6.24 -3.50
N GLY A 417 23.29 -4.91 -3.38
CA GLY A 417 23.25 -3.97 -4.49
C GLY A 417 22.73 -2.59 -4.06
N GLN A 418 22.30 -1.79 -5.03
CA GLN A 418 21.75 -0.45 -4.80
C GLN A 418 20.22 -0.44 -4.90
N LEU A 419 19.57 0.29 -3.99
CA LEU A 419 18.16 0.65 -4.05
C LEU A 419 18.00 2.11 -4.47
N ASP A 420 17.34 2.34 -5.59
CA ASP A 420 16.92 3.66 -6.07
C ASP A 420 15.46 3.91 -5.69
N ILE A 421 15.21 4.96 -4.90
CA ILE A 421 13.86 5.42 -4.51
C ILE A 421 13.49 6.58 -5.43
N ALA A 422 13.03 6.26 -6.64
CA ALA A 422 12.70 7.20 -7.71
C ALA A 422 11.19 7.58 -7.75
N ALA A 423 10.55 7.69 -6.59
CA ALA A 423 9.15 8.07 -6.44
C ALA A 423 8.87 8.71 -5.07
N SER A 424 7.76 9.44 -4.97
CA SER A 424 7.19 9.91 -3.69
C SER A 424 6.35 8.82 -3.02
N ASN A 425 6.06 8.99 -1.72
CA ASN A 425 5.23 8.07 -0.92
C ASN A 425 5.82 6.65 -0.89
N VAL A 426 7.08 6.55 -0.46
CA VAL A 426 7.80 5.28 -0.37
C VAL A 426 8.23 5.01 1.05
N GLU A 427 7.92 3.83 1.56
CA GLU A 427 8.46 3.32 2.81
C GLU A 427 9.41 2.14 2.55
N VAL A 428 10.57 2.16 3.20
CA VAL A 428 11.54 1.07 3.22
C VAL A 428 11.79 0.68 4.67
N ASN A 429 11.33 -0.51 5.05
CA ASN A 429 11.25 -0.90 6.45
C ASN A 429 11.88 -2.28 6.70
N GLY A 430 12.78 -2.39 7.67
CA GLY A 430 13.25 -3.69 8.16
C GLY A 430 14.12 -4.50 7.21
N MET A 431 14.76 -3.85 6.23
CA MET A 431 15.68 -4.47 5.29
C MET A 431 17.13 -4.45 5.80
N SER A 432 17.99 -5.29 5.21
CA SER A 432 19.44 -5.17 5.30
C SER A 432 20.01 -4.81 3.92
N PHE A 433 20.97 -3.90 3.87
CA PHE A 433 21.62 -3.43 2.65
C PHE A 433 23.13 -3.63 2.74
N THR A 434 23.72 -4.15 1.67
CA THR A 434 25.18 -4.21 1.52
C THR A 434 25.58 -3.97 0.07
N ASN A 435 26.66 -3.22 -0.14
CA ASN A 435 27.17 -2.96 -1.49
C ASN A 435 28.70 -2.78 -1.50
N PRO A 436 29.46 -3.87 -1.27
CA PRO A 436 30.91 -3.80 -1.11
C PRO A 436 31.59 -3.36 -2.41
N GLY A 437 32.58 -2.48 -2.31
CA GLY A 437 33.29 -1.89 -3.44
C GLY A 437 32.49 -0.88 -4.25
N GLN A 438 31.24 -0.60 -3.88
CA GLN A 438 30.36 0.38 -4.55
C GLN A 438 30.12 1.61 -3.69
N THR A 439 29.55 2.65 -4.30
CA THR A 439 29.48 3.96 -3.63
C THR A 439 28.26 4.18 -2.77
N ARG A 440 27.19 3.36 -2.88
CA ARG A 440 25.89 3.62 -2.24
C ARG A 440 25.13 2.34 -1.93
N ALA A 441 24.30 2.38 -0.90
CA ALA A 441 23.25 1.38 -0.67
C ALA A 441 21.89 1.90 -1.10
N ILE A 442 21.51 3.09 -0.64
CA ILE A 442 20.21 3.71 -0.93
C ILE A 442 20.43 5.07 -1.59
N TYR A 443 19.71 5.34 -2.67
CA TYR A 443 19.78 6.59 -3.41
C TYR A 443 18.38 7.13 -3.72
N VAL A 444 18.10 8.36 -3.30
CA VAL A 444 16.95 9.14 -3.76
C VAL A 444 17.46 10.06 -4.88
N PRO A 445 17.14 9.80 -6.16
CA PRO A 445 17.62 10.60 -7.27
C PRO A 445 16.94 11.96 -7.34
N SER A 446 17.55 12.87 -8.09
CA SER A 446 16.95 14.18 -8.38
C SER A 446 15.76 14.04 -9.33
N ALA A 447 14.65 14.70 -9.02
CA ALA A 447 13.45 14.76 -9.86
C ALA A 447 12.93 16.20 -10.03
N THR A 448 11.95 16.41 -10.91
CA THR A 448 11.21 17.69 -11.03
C THR A 448 9.75 17.40 -11.33
N PRO A 449 8.82 17.62 -10.37
CA PRO A 449 9.06 18.03 -8.97
C PRO A 449 9.95 17.04 -8.19
N SER A 450 10.56 17.49 -7.09
CA SER A 450 11.31 16.60 -6.18
C SER A 450 10.42 15.49 -5.64
N HIS A 451 11.04 14.38 -5.23
CA HIS A 451 10.32 13.31 -4.53
C HIS A 451 9.92 13.78 -3.12
N SER A 452 8.85 13.24 -2.56
CA SER A 452 8.35 13.62 -1.25
C SER A 452 7.88 12.40 -0.46
N ASP A 453 7.76 12.55 0.86
CA ASP A 453 7.09 11.56 1.73
C ASP A 453 7.80 10.20 1.67
N ILE A 454 9.09 10.19 2.02
CA ILE A 454 9.95 9.01 2.00
C ILE A 454 10.32 8.63 3.42
N THR A 455 10.04 7.39 3.81
CA THR A 455 10.44 6.83 5.11
C THR A 455 11.44 5.69 4.91
N ILE A 456 12.58 5.79 5.57
CA ILE A 456 13.62 4.74 5.62
C ILE A 456 13.79 4.36 7.08
N ALA A 457 13.17 3.27 7.51
CA ALA A 457 13.04 2.91 8.92
C ALA A 457 13.53 1.50 9.27
N PHE A 458 14.13 1.35 10.45
CA PHE A 458 14.53 0.04 11.00
C PHE A 458 15.45 -0.78 10.07
N ASN A 459 16.23 -0.15 9.21
CA ASN A 459 17.11 -0.84 8.28
C ASN A 459 18.52 -1.01 8.86
N ILE A 460 19.22 -2.04 8.38
CA ILE A 460 20.67 -2.18 8.55
C ILE A 460 21.33 -1.82 7.23
N ILE A 461 22.20 -0.82 7.22
CA ILE A 461 23.05 -0.48 6.07
C ILE A 461 24.49 -0.75 6.48
N ASP A 462 25.09 -1.80 5.92
CA ASP A 462 26.40 -2.29 6.36
C ASP A 462 27.31 -2.66 5.20
N ASN A 463 28.61 -2.44 5.39
CA ASN A 463 29.66 -2.84 4.44
C ASN A 463 29.44 -2.18 3.06
N ILE A 464 29.47 -0.85 3.04
CA ILE A 464 29.32 -0.03 1.84
C ILE A 464 30.67 0.55 1.45
N GLY A 465 31.01 0.44 0.16
CA GLY A 465 32.33 0.81 -0.33
C GLY A 465 33.40 -0.16 0.15
N GLY A 466 34.58 0.37 0.47
CA GLY A 466 35.71 -0.43 0.91
C GLY A 466 37.04 0.18 0.53
N SER A 467 38.11 -0.49 0.98
CA SER A 467 39.46 -0.14 0.57
C SER A 467 39.60 -0.16 -0.95
N GLY A 468 40.23 0.87 -1.52
CA GLY A 468 40.44 1.07 -2.95
C GLY A 468 39.32 1.83 -3.66
N VAL A 469 38.18 2.14 -3.00
CA VAL A 469 37.11 2.95 -3.62
C VAL A 469 37.53 4.42 -3.65
N THR A 470 37.76 4.95 -4.86
CA THR A 470 38.28 6.31 -5.06
C THR A 470 37.20 7.37 -5.31
N SER A 471 35.95 6.95 -5.49
CA SER A 471 34.77 7.83 -5.56
C SER A 471 34.27 8.19 -4.17
N GLY A 472 33.41 9.22 -4.07
CA GLY A 472 32.73 9.52 -2.81
C GLY A 472 31.76 8.38 -2.46
N VAL A 473 31.81 7.92 -1.21
CA VAL A 473 30.95 6.83 -0.72
C VAL A 473 29.87 7.45 0.18
N LYS A 474 28.61 7.14 -0.11
CA LYS A 474 27.43 7.72 0.53
C LYS A 474 26.45 6.59 0.78
N ALA A 475 26.40 6.08 2.00
CA ALA A 475 25.61 4.88 2.28
C ALA A 475 24.12 5.11 1.98
N LEU A 476 23.57 6.22 2.47
CA LEU A 476 22.24 6.73 2.14
C LEU A 476 22.38 8.14 1.55
N TYR A 477 22.03 8.32 0.27
CA TYR A 477 22.14 9.59 -0.43
C TYR A 477 20.79 10.13 -0.88
N VAL A 478 20.42 11.30 -0.35
CA VAL A 478 19.26 12.10 -0.76
C VAL A 478 19.72 13.29 -1.58
N ASN A 479 19.22 13.42 -2.81
CA ASN A 479 19.72 14.38 -3.80
C ASN A 479 18.67 15.43 -4.20
N ARG A 480 19.04 16.72 -4.20
CA ARG A 480 18.26 17.84 -4.77
C ARG A 480 16.90 18.09 -4.10
N GLY A 481 16.85 18.19 -2.78
CA GLY A 481 15.65 18.71 -2.11
C GLY A 481 14.39 17.83 -2.04
N PRO A 482 14.43 16.49 -1.86
CA PRO A 482 13.23 15.75 -1.50
C PRO A 482 12.67 16.23 -0.16
N ASP A 483 11.34 16.33 -0.09
CA ASP A 483 10.61 16.83 1.08
C ASP A 483 10.04 15.69 1.94
N ASN A 484 9.80 15.97 3.22
CA ASN A 484 9.22 15.03 4.18
C ASN A 484 9.98 13.70 4.24
N VAL A 485 11.31 13.76 4.22
CA VAL A 485 12.18 12.57 4.32
C VAL A 485 12.44 12.22 5.78
N SER A 486 12.05 11.02 6.17
CA SER A 486 12.26 10.46 7.52
C SER A 486 13.24 9.28 7.50
N ILE A 487 14.36 9.41 8.19
CA ILE A 487 15.40 8.38 8.36
C ILE A 487 15.40 7.96 9.83
N LEU A 488 14.77 6.82 10.13
CA LEU A 488 14.36 6.47 11.49
C LEU A 488 14.94 5.13 11.97
N ASN A 489 15.56 5.10 13.15
CA ASN A 489 15.92 3.86 13.85
C ASN A 489 16.77 2.88 13.03
N ASN A 490 17.57 3.38 12.08
CA ASN A 490 18.45 2.55 11.26
C ASN A 490 19.79 2.32 11.97
N ARG A 491 20.48 1.23 11.62
CA ARG A 491 21.91 1.06 11.91
C ARG A 491 22.69 1.25 10.61
N ILE A 492 23.58 2.24 10.57
CA ILE A 492 24.47 2.49 9.44
C ILE A 492 25.91 2.27 9.91
N SER A 493 26.56 1.24 9.39
CA SER A 493 27.90 0.86 9.85
C SER A 493 28.85 0.42 8.73
N ASN A 494 30.15 0.49 9.00
CA ASN A 494 31.20 -0.04 8.13
C ASN A 494 31.13 0.53 6.70
N VAL A 495 31.16 1.86 6.63
CA VAL A 495 31.11 2.62 5.37
C VAL A 495 32.51 3.15 5.11
N GLN A 496 33.12 2.80 3.97
CA GLN A 496 34.51 3.18 3.67
C GLN A 496 34.71 3.66 2.23
N GLY A 497 35.48 4.74 2.07
CA GLY A 497 36.07 5.19 0.79
C GLY A 497 37.47 5.76 1.03
N ASP A 498 38.35 5.81 0.03
CA ASP A 498 39.79 6.06 0.24
C ASP A 498 40.34 7.38 -0.36
N ALA A 499 39.60 8.05 -1.26
CA ALA A 499 40.09 9.26 -1.95
C ALA A 499 39.13 10.46 -1.99
N LYS A 500 37.89 10.27 -1.57
CA LYS A 500 36.81 11.28 -1.51
C LYS A 500 36.07 11.13 -0.19
N SER A 501 35.19 12.07 0.11
CA SER A 501 34.44 12.04 1.37
C SER A 501 33.56 10.80 1.46
N THR A 502 33.46 10.28 2.69
CA THR A 502 32.66 9.13 3.05
C THR A 502 31.56 9.57 4.02
N ASP A 503 30.31 9.30 3.67
CA ASP A 503 29.16 9.77 4.42
C ASP A 503 28.23 8.59 4.75
N ALA A 504 27.72 8.54 5.98
CA ALA A 504 26.63 7.64 6.31
C ALA A 504 25.30 8.12 5.70
N ILE A 505 24.92 9.38 5.98
CA ILE A 505 23.74 10.03 5.43
C ILE A 505 24.17 11.33 4.76
N SER A 506 23.79 11.51 3.49
CA SER A 506 24.07 12.73 2.74
C SER A 506 22.80 13.36 2.19
N ILE A 507 22.59 14.65 2.49
CA ILE A 507 21.57 15.50 1.89
C ILE A 507 22.31 16.52 1.03
N LEU A 508 22.44 16.27 -0.27
CA LEU A 508 23.33 17.05 -1.15
C LEU A 508 22.62 17.61 -2.38
N ASP A 509 23.49 18.04 -3.29
CA ASP A 509 23.31 19.02 -4.35
C ASP A 509 23.51 20.45 -3.82
N SER A 510 24.78 20.85 -3.70
CA SER A 510 25.18 22.20 -3.27
C SER A 510 24.83 23.28 -4.28
N ALA A 511 24.38 22.91 -5.49
CA ALA A 511 23.85 23.81 -6.50
C ALA A 511 22.31 23.78 -6.56
N SER A 512 21.65 23.01 -5.69
CA SER A 512 20.20 22.90 -5.66
C SER A 512 19.55 24.27 -5.41
N THR A 513 18.41 24.47 -6.06
CA THR A 513 17.50 25.59 -5.83
C THR A 513 16.22 25.15 -5.11
N ASP A 514 16.17 23.87 -4.77
CA ASP A 514 15.04 23.18 -4.13
C ASP A 514 15.44 22.78 -2.71
N PRO A 515 14.81 23.36 -1.66
CA PRO A 515 15.16 23.06 -0.27
C PRO A 515 14.80 21.61 0.08
N SER A 516 15.41 21.08 1.15
CA SER A 516 14.95 19.82 1.76
C SER A 516 14.07 20.13 2.97
N GLU A 517 12.76 20.25 2.77
CA GLU A 517 11.80 20.53 3.84
C GLU A 517 11.37 19.26 4.58
N GLY A 518 10.99 19.37 5.86
CA GLY A 518 10.47 18.24 6.62
C GLY A 518 11.49 17.11 6.90
N LEU A 519 12.79 17.39 6.81
CA LEU A 519 13.84 16.39 7.06
C LEU A 519 13.90 15.97 8.54
N LEU A 520 13.73 14.67 8.80
CA LEU A 520 13.84 14.04 10.12
C LEU A 520 14.87 12.90 10.09
N ILE A 521 15.89 13.00 10.92
CA ILE A 521 16.91 11.96 11.15
C ILE A 521 16.88 11.61 12.63
N GLN A 522 16.28 10.48 12.98
CA GLN A 522 16.00 10.16 14.38
C GLN A 522 16.33 8.72 14.79
N GLY A 523 16.93 8.55 15.96
CA GLY A 523 17.13 7.24 16.59
C GLY A 523 18.12 6.33 15.85
N ASN A 524 18.92 6.85 14.92
CA ASN A 524 19.85 6.05 14.13
C ASN A 524 21.14 5.76 14.91
N ALA A 525 21.68 4.56 14.72
CA ALA A 525 23.00 4.17 15.18
C ALA A 525 24.01 4.21 14.02
N ILE A 526 24.85 5.24 14.00
CA ILE A 526 25.81 5.50 12.93
C ILE A 526 27.22 5.25 13.45
N SER A 527 27.95 4.32 12.83
CA SER A 527 29.29 3.97 13.30
C SER A 527 30.26 3.52 12.23
N ASN A 528 31.56 3.57 12.53
CA ASN A 528 32.62 3.06 11.63
C ASN A 528 32.53 3.68 10.22
N ILE A 529 32.47 5.02 10.16
CA ILE A 529 32.46 5.77 8.90
C ILE A 529 33.87 6.27 8.64
N ILE A 530 34.48 5.75 7.57
CA ILE A 530 35.91 5.87 7.34
C ILE A 530 36.18 6.48 5.96
N SER A 531 36.78 7.66 5.95
CA SER A 531 37.56 8.12 4.80
C SER A 531 39.00 7.64 5.00
N GLY A 532 39.37 6.56 4.30
CA GLY A 532 40.55 5.74 4.49
C GLY A 532 41.90 6.47 4.41
N PRO A 533 43.00 5.76 4.75
CA PRO A 533 44.29 6.34 5.14
C PRO A 533 45.12 6.94 3.99
N GLY A 534 44.61 6.98 2.76
CA GLY A 534 45.31 7.46 1.56
C GLY A 534 45.50 8.98 1.52
N THR A 535 44.77 9.67 0.65
CA THR A 535 44.63 11.14 0.70
C THR A 535 43.29 11.44 1.38
N PRO A 536 43.20 11.28 2.72
CA PRO A 536 41.93 11.24 3.41
C PRO A 536 41.17 12.56 3.23
N LYS A 537 39.88 12.45 2.92
CA LYS A 537 38.91 13.54 2.81
C LYS A 537 37.95 13.50 4.00
N GLY A 538 36.79 14.12 3.91
CA GLY A 538 35.84 14.19 5.02
C GLY A 538 35.21 12.85 5.34
N ALA A 539 35.02 12.57 6.63
CA ALA A 539 34.12 11.51 7.09
C ALA A 539 32.92 12.14 7.80
N TYR A 540 31.70 11.77 7.39
CA TYR A 540 30.47 12.35 7.89
C TYR A 540 29.49 11.32 8.43
N GLY A 541 28.93 11.57 9.61
CA GLY A 541 27.75 10.84 10.06
C GLY A 541 26.52 11.29 9.27
N VAL A 542 26.22 12.58 9.35
CA VAL A 542 25.22 13.29 8.57
C VAL A 542 25.88 14.49 7.90
N MET A 543 25.74 14.61 6.59
CA MET A 543 26.18 15.77 5.81
C MET A 543 24.97 16.47 5.19
N ILE A 544 24.75 17.74 5.53
CA ILE A 544 23.74 18.59 4.91
C ILE A 544 24.47 19.66 4.09
N ASN A 545 24.35 19.56 2.76
CA ASN A 545 24.95 20.49 1.80
C ASN A 545 24.04 20.65 0.56
N ASN A 546 22.74 20.90 0.81
CA ASN A 546 21.77 21.31 -0.21
C ASN A 546 21.89 22.82 -0.43
N GLY A 547 22.09 23.27 -1.68
CA GLY A 547 22.31 24.68 -2.03
C GLY A 547 21.17 25.63 -1.64
N ALA A 548 19.93 25.13 -1.60
CA ALA A 548 18.75 25.88 -1.13
C ALA A 548 18.48 25.70 0.37
N GLY A 549 19.22 24.79 1.00
CA GLY A 549 19.19 24.54 2.42
C GLY A 549 18.30 23.39 2.86
N ALA A 550 18.30 23.14 4.18
CA ALA A 550 17.42 22.17 4.84
C ALA A 550 16.74 22.85 6.05
N PRO A 551 15.72 23.69 5.81
CA PRO A 551 15.07 24.45 6.88
C PRO A 551 14.37 23.53 7.87
N SER A 552 14.46 23.87 9.15
CA SER A 552 13.83 23.13 10.26
C SER A 552 14.21 21.65 10.36
N ALA A 553 15.35 21.24 9.77
CA ALA A 553 15.82 19.87 9.84
C ALA A 553 15.99 19.40 11.30
N ARG A 554 15.59 18.15 11.57
CA ARG A 554 15.57 17.57 12.92
C ARG A 554 16.53 16.38 12.98
N ILE A 555 17.57 16.47 13.82
CA ILE A 555 18.56 15.41 14.07
C ILE A 555 18.46 15.03 15.54
N LEU A 556 17.69 13.98 15.85
CA LEU A 556 17.19 13.71 17.20
C LEU A 556 17.58 12.31 17.70
N GLY A 557 18.18 12.20 18.89
CA GLY A 557 18.35 10.91 19.56
C GLY A 557 19.23 9.89 18.81
N ASN A 558 20.13 10.34 17.94
CA ASN A 558 21.03 9.45 17.19
C ASN A 558 22.33 9.19 17.99
N SER A 559 22.98 8.06 17.72
CA SER A 559 24.32 7.76 18.25
C SER A 559 25.35 7.73 17.13
N PHE A 560 26.46 8.44 17.31
CA PHE A 560 27.59 8.51 16.40
C PHE A 560 28.85 7.98 17.08
N SER A 561 29.52 6.98 16.49
CA SER A 561 30.76 6.44 17.05
C SER A 561 31.77 5.95 16.01
N ASN A 562 33.06 6.11 16.28
CA ASN A 562 34.14 5.64 15.39
C ASN A 562 34.08 6.25 13.98
N LEU A 563 34.04 7.58 13.90
CA LEU A 563 34.14 8.29 12.63
C LEU A 563 35.61 8.71 12.42
N SER A 564 36.15 8.53 11.22
CA SER A 564 37.56 8.84 10.92
C SER A 564 37.82 9.30 9.49
N GLY A 565 38.50 10.43 9.33
CA GLY A 565 38.84 11.01 8.03
C GLY A 565 40.02 11.98 8.09
N GLY A 566 40.19 12.75 7.03
CA GLY A 566 41.14 13.86 6.97
C GLY A 566 40.65 15.04 7.80
N TRP A 567 39.36 15.30 7.67
CA TRP A 567 38.50 16.00 8.61
C TRP A 567 37.29 15.10 8.91
N THR A 568 36.62 15.33 10.03
CA THR A 568 35.51 14.48 10.46
C THR A 568 34.42 15.27 11.16
N HIS A 569 33.20 15.23 10.64
CA HIS A 569 32.04 15.87 11.25
C HIS A 569 30.94 14.85 11.48
N ALA A 570 30.54 14.60 12.73
CA ALA A 570 29.42 13.70 12.95
C ALA A 570 28.12 14.29 12.36
N VAL A 571 27.91 15.59 12.51
CA VAL A 571 26.90 16.39 11.82
C VAL A 571 27.59 17.58 11.16
N GLY A 572 27.72 17.56 9.84
CA GLY A 572 28.22 18.67 9.02
C GLY A 572 27.07 19.48 8.43
N LEU A 573 26.93 20.74 8.85
CA LEU A 573 25.98 21.72 8.33
C LEU A 573 26.72 22.66 7.37
N GLU A 574 26.84 22.21 6.12
CA GLU A 574 27.65 22.87 5.07
C GLU A 574 26.80 23.64 4.05
N ALA A 575 25.54 23.89 4.38
CA ALA A 575 24.67 24.83 3.69
C ALA A 575 23.69 25.48 4.68
N ALA A 576 22.92 26.46 4.22
CA ALA A 576 21.91 27.14 5.03
C ALA A 576 20.95 26.13 5.66
N SER A 577 20.93 26.06 6.99
CA SER A 577 20.05 25.15 7.74
C SER A 577 19.32 25.93 8.83
N PRO A 578 18.42 26.86 8.46
CA PRO A 578 17.72 27.70 9.43
C PRO A 578 16.84 26.84 10.33
N ASP A 579 16.75 27.20 11.61
CA ASP A 579 15.94 26.51 12.63
C ASP A 579 16.26 25.01 12.80
N VAL A 580 17.45 24.57 12.37
CA VAL A 580 17.92 23.18 12.56
C VAL A 580 17.98 22.85 14.05
N VAL A 581 17.52 21.64 14.40
CA VAL A 581 17.58 21.13 15.77
C VAL A 581 18.40 19.86 15.83
N VAL A 582 19.46 19.91 16.64
CA VAL A 582 20.29 18.77 17.00
C VAL A 582 20.06 18.49 18.49
N LEU A 583 19.29 17.46 18.80
CA LEU A 583 18.77 17.21 20.14
C LEU A 583 19.04 15.77 20.61
N ASP A 584 19.53 15.63 21.84
CA ASP A 584 19.67 14.33 22.55
C ASP A 584 20.51 13.28 21.80
N ASN A 585 21.43 13.72 20.95
CA ASN A 585 22.35 12.82 20.25
C ASN A 585 23.55 12.48 21.13
N THR A 586 24.13 11.30 20.92
CA THR A 586 25.38 10.87 21.55
C THR A 586 26.51 10.84 20.53
N PHE A 587 27.63 11.48 20.85
CA PHE A 587 28.82 11.56 20.01
C PHE A 587 30.00 10.95 20.75
N ASP A 588 30.66 9.95 20.14
CA ASP A 588 31.81 9.26 20.70
C ASP A 588 32.86 8.97 19.62
N ALA A 589 34.12 8.84 20.01
CA ALA A 589 35.23 8.40 19.14
C ALA A 589 35.27 9.07 17.73
N ILE A 590 35.18 10.40 17.69
CA ILE A 590 35.37 11.19 16.45
C ILE A 590 36.86 11.51 16.31
N THR A 591 37.47 11.05 15.22
CA THR A 591 38.91 11.18 14.97
C THR A 591 39.16 11.79 13.60
N ALA A 592 40.27 12.52 13.43
CA ALA A 592 40.72 13.00 12.13
C ALA A 592 42.25 13.06 12.10
N THR A 593 42.86 13.11 10.91
CA THR A 593 44.30 13.33 10.79
C THR A 593 44.69 14.77 11.18
N GLY A 594 43.79 15.73 10.95
CA GLY A 594 43.94 17.13 11.35
C GLY A 594 43.20 17.50 12.64
N LEU A 595 43.14 18.81 12.91
CA LEU A 595 42.36 19.40 14.00
C LEU A 595 40.87 19.54 13.67
N ASP A 596 40.51 19.40 12.40
CA ASP A 596 39.14 19.56 11.91
C ASP A 596 38.31 18.29 12.22
N LYS A 597 37.89 18.19 13.48
CA LYS A 597 37.10 17.08 14.00
C LYS A 597 36.08 17.59 15.01
N SER A 598 34.81 17.46 14.66
CA SER A 598 33.71 18.08 15.39
C SER A 598 32.50 17.16 15.46
N ALA A 599 31.76 17.21 16.56
CA ALA A 599 30.46 16.55 16.64
C ALA A 599 29.42 17.31 15.79
N VAL A 600 29.31 18.63 15.97
CA VAL A 600 28.50 19.49 15.10
C VAL A 600 29.38 20.57 14.49
N PHE A 601 29.40 20.69 13.17
CA PHE A 601 30.21 21.68 12.45
C PHE A 601 29.35 22.55 11.52
N PHE A 602 29.58 23.85 11.54
CA PHE A 602 28.91 24.83 10.68
C PHE A 602 29.93 25.44 9.70
N GLU A 603 30.07 24.88 8.49
CA GLU A 603 31.09 25.38 7.54
C GLU A 603 30.58 26.56 6.70
N VAL A 604 29.43 26.39 6.05
CA VAL A 604 28.82 27.35 5.12
C VAL A 604 27.35 27.54 5.48
N ASN A 605 27.10 27.78 6.77
CA ASN A 605 25.76 28.00 7.30
C ASN A 605 25.62 29.44 7.83
N PRO A 606 25.22 30.42 6.99
CA PRO A 606 25.15 31.83 7.37
C PRO A 606 24.04 32.14 8.39
N VAL A 607 23.19 31.15 8.71
CA VAL A 607 22.01 31.26 9.58
C VAL A 607 22.12 30.38 10.83
N GLY A 608 23.36 30.09 11.26
CA GLY A 608 23.62 29.32 12.48
C GLY A 608 23.08 29.95 13.77
N ASP A 609 22.71 31.24 13.75
CA ASP A 609 22.06 31.96 14.85
C ASP A 609 20.66 31.45 15.19
N THR A 610 20.03 30.72 14.26
CA THR A 610 18.70 30.09 14.45
C THR A 610 18.78 28.63 14.91
N ALA A 611 19.98 28.02 14.91
CA ALA A 611 20.15 26.61 15.24
C ALA A 611 19.99 26.32 16.73
N ALA A 612 19.36 25.20 17.09
CA ALA A 612 19.25 24.71 18.45
C ALA A 612 20.04 23.41 18.66
N ILE A 613 21.13 23.49 19.42
CA ILE A 613 21.97 22.34 19.79
C ILE A 613 21.74 22.03 21.28
N LEU A 614 20.86 21.06 21.56
CA LEU A 614 20.26 20.86 22.89
C LEU A 614 20.52 19.45 23.44
N PHE A 615 20.87 19.34 24.71
CA PHE A 615 20.95 18.06 25.46
C PHE A 615 21.81 16.95 24.82
N ASN A 616 22.71 17.28 23.90
CA ASN A 616 23.60 16.30 23.29
C ASN A 616 24.72 15.86 24.25
N GLN A 617 25.15 14.60 24.13
CA GLN A 617 26.25 14.03 24.89
C GLN A 617 27.52 13.98 24.03
N PHE A 618 28.57 14.68 24.46
CA PHE A 618 29.86 14.73 23.76
C PHE A 618 30.90 13.92 24.55
N ASN A 619 30.98 12.63 24.28
CA ASN A 619 31.75 11.66 25.06
C ASN A 619 33.20 11.54 24.56
N GLY A 620 33.95 12.63 24.57
CA GLY A 620 35.36 12.61 24.19
C GLY A 620 36.10 13.87 24.60
N SER A 621 37.43 13.78 24.69
CA SER A 621 38.31 14.91 25.01
C SER A 621 39.12 15.41 23.82
N ASP A 622 38.94 14.82 22.63
CA ASP A 622 39.80 15.02 21.46
C ASP A 622 39.03 15.41 20.19
N PHE A 623 37.82 15.95 20.33
CA PHE A 623 37.07 16.59 19.24
C PHE A 623 36.26 17.79 19.78
N PHE A 624 35.91 18.73 18.91
CA PHE A 624 35.07 19.86 19.30
C PHE A 624 33.60 19.42 19.39
N GLY A 625 32.90 19.78 20.47
CA GLY A 625 31.46 19.50 20.57
C GLY A 625 30.67 20.25 19.48
N VAL A 626 30.87 21.56 19.40
CA VAL A 626 30.29 22.42 18.37
C VAL A 626 31.37 23.37 17.86
N ALA A 627 31.51 23.51 16.54
CA ALA A 627 32.49 24.37 15.90
C ALA A 627 31.93 25.05 14.63
N ILE A 628 32.60 26.14 14.22
CA ILE A 628 32.34 26.96 13.03
C ILE A 628 33.66 27.14 12.29
#